data_AF-A0A968IUT6-F1
#
_entry.id   AF-A0A968IUT6-F1
#
_cell.length_a   1.000
_cell.length_b   1.000
_cell.length_c   1.000
_cell.angle_alpha   90.00
_cell.angle_beta   90.00
_cell.angle_gamma   90.00
#
_symmetry.space_group_name_H-M   'P 1'
#
loop_
_entity.id
_entity.type
_entity.pdbx_description
1 polymer ?
#
loop_
_entity_poly.entity_id
_entity_poly.type
_entity_poly.pdbx_seq_one_letter_code
_entity_poly.pdbx_strand_id
1 'polypeptide(L)' 'MAQVNIHEAKTHLSQLLSRAALGEEIIIAKAGKPIVRLVPVEKPPQDRILGQDHRK' A
#
# COMPACT_ATOMS: atom_id res chain seq x y z
N MET A 1 1.05 4.32 -7.51
CA MET A 1 1.23 4.97 -6.20
C MET A 1 0.24 6.11 -6.12
N ALA A 2 -0.85 5.95 -5.37
CA ALA A 2 -1.89 6.98 -5.26
C ALA A 2 -1.72 7.74 -3.94
N GLN A 3 -1.83 9.07 -3.95
CA GLN A 3 -1.77 9.90 -2.73
C GLN A 3 -3.09 10.64 -2.55
N VAL A 4 -3.64 10.58 -1.34
CA VAL A 4 -4.93 11.20 -0.98
C VAL A 4 -4.81 12.01 0.30
N ASN A 5 -5.58 13.09 0.43
CA ASN A 5 -5.61 13.87 1.66
C ASN A 5 -6.44 13.16 2.73
N ILE A 6 -6.14 13.39 4.01
CA ILE A 6 -6.91 12.85 5.15
C ILE A 6 -8.40 13.23 5.09
N HIS A 7 -8.73 14.40 4.54
CA HIS A 7 -10.12 14.86 4.42
C HIS A 7 -10.94 14.03 3.43
N GLU A 8 -10.33 13.60 2.33
CA GLU A 8 -10.97 12.70 1.37
C GLU A 8 -10.94 11.26 1.90
N ALA A 9 -9.84 10.88 2.55
CA ALA A 9 -9.66 9.55 3.08
C ALA A 9 -10.69 9.18 4.14
N LYS A 10 -11.07 10.09 5.04
CA LYS A 10 -12.12 9.82 6.04
C LYS A 10 -13.49 9.60 5.41
N THR A 11 -13.77 10.23 4.26
CA THR A 11 -15.05 10.13 3.55
C THR A 11 -15.10 8.86 2.70
N HIS A 12 -13.99 8.50 2.06
CA HIS A 12 -13.90 7.38 1.13
C HIS A 12 -13.10 6.19 1.66
N LEU A 13 -12.99 6.05 2.99
CA LEU A 13 -12.11 5.07 3.63
C LEU A 13 -12.39 3.65 3.14
N SER A 14 -13.66 3.23 3.09
CA SER A 14 -14.05 1.90 2.62
C SER A 14 -13.56 1.62 1.20
N GLN A 15 -13.65 2.60 0.29
CA GLN A 15 -13.18 2.43 -1.09
C GLN A 15 -11.65 2.35 -1.16
N LEU A 16 -10.95 3.15 -0.36
CA LEU A 16 -9.49 3.11 -0.28
C LEU A 16 -9.00 1.78 0.29
N LEU A 17 -9.69 1.23 1.28
CA LEU A 17 -9.40 -0.09 1.83
C LEU A 17 -9.60 -1.21 0.81
N SER A 18 -10.69 -1.18 0.03
CA SER A 18 -10.90 -2.16 -1.05
C SER A 18 -9.78 -2.11 -2.08
N ARG A 19 -9.35 -0.90 -2.48
CA ARG A 19 -8.23 -0.74 -3.41
C ARG A 19 -6.91 -1.24 -2.82
N ALA A 20 -6.64 -0.92 -1.56
CA ALA A 20 -5.46 -1.41 -0.86
C ALA A 20 -5.46 -2.94 -0.74
N ALA A 21 -6.62 -3.55 -0.47
CA ALA A 21 -6.78 -5.00 -0.41
C ALA A 21 -6.53 -5.69 -1.76
N LEU A 22 -6.80 -5.01 -2.88
CA LEU A 22 -6.45 -5.49 -4.22
C LEU A 22 -4.95 -5.44 -4.53
N GLY A 23 -4.13 -4.95 -3.59
CA GLY A 23 -2.69 -4.84 -3.76
C GLY A 23 -2.20 -3.44 -4.13
N GLU A 24 -3.07 -2.43 -4.13
CA GLU A 24 -2.67 -1.06 -4.45
C GLU A 24 -2.02 -0.36 -3.24
N GLU A 25 -0.84 0.25 -3.43
CA GLU A 25 -0.26 1.11 -2.40
C GLU A 25 -0.83 2.53 -2.47
N ILE A 26 -1.48 2.94 -1.38
CA ILE A 26 -2.12 4.25 -1.23
C ILE A 26 -1.50 5.00 -0.06
N ILE A 27 -1.10 6.26 -0.28
CA ILE A 27 -0.53 7.13 0.75
C ILE A 27 -1.58 8.15 1.18
N ILE A 28 -1.81 8.26 2.48
CA ILE A 28 -2.66 9.30 3.07
C ILE A 28 -1.76 10.41 3.60
N ALA A 29 -2.04 11.65 3.19
CA ALA A 29 -1.33 12.84 3.60
C ALA A 29 -2.21 13.81 4.38
N LYS A 30 -1.60 14.52 5.34
CA LYS A 30 -2.22 15.60 6.10
C LYS A 30 -1.41 16.87 5.87
N ALA A 31 -2.06 17.93 5.40
CA ALA A 31 -1.42 19.21 5.08
C ALA A 31 -0.18 19.06 4.16
N GLY A 32 -0.29 18.23 3.12
CA GLY A 32 0.79 17.97 2.17
C GLY A 32 1.88 17.01 2.66
N LYS A 33 1.84 16.59 3.94
CA LYS A 33 2.80 15.63 4.50
C LYS A 33 2.23 14.21 4.50
N PRO A 34 2.88 13.21 3.91
CA PRO A 34 2.45 11.83 4.01
C PRO A 34 2.55 11.36 5.47
N ILE A 35 1.47 10.77 5.99
CA ILE A 35 1.39 10.34 7.39
C ILE A 35 1.12 8.85 7.55
N VAL A 36 0.46 8.23 6.57
CA VAL A 36 0.05 6.83 6.61
C VAL A 36 0.14 6.24 5.21
N ARG A 37 0.44 4.94 5.13
CA ARG A 37 0.36 4.17 3.88
C ARG A 37 -0.55 2.97 4.10
N LEU A 38 -1.56 2.84 3.25
CA LEU A 38 -2.43 1.66 3.17
C LEU A 38 -1.76 0.65 2.23
N VAL A 39 -1.54 -0.54 2.76
CA VAL A 39 -0.99 -1.69 2.04
C VAL A 39 -1.82 -2.91 2.44
N PRO A 40 -1.96 -3.92 1.57
CA PRO A 40 -2.59 -5.18 1.95
C PRO A 40 -1.79 -5.83 3.09
N VAL A 41 -2.52 -6.42 4.05
CA VAL A 41 -1.91 -7.13 5.18
C VAL A 41 -1.23 -8.41 4.69
N GLU A 42 -1.92 -9.17 3.83
CA GLU A 42 -1.35 -10.30 3.12
C GLU A 42 -0.68 -9.79 1.86
N LYS A 43 0.66 -9.82 1.85
CA LYS A 43 1.40 -9.55 0.62
C LYS A 43 1.04 -10.65 -0.38
N PRO A 44 0.62 -10.33 -1.62
CA PRO A 44 0.63 -11.34 -2.67
C PRO A 44 2.02 -11.97 -2.69
N PRO A 45 2.15 -13.29 -2.89
CA PRO A 45 3.42 -13.99 -2.80
C PRO A 45 4.42 -13.23 -3.66
N GLN A 46 5.28 -12.48 -2.98
CA GLN A 46 6.36 -11.78 -3.64
C GLN A 46 7.15 -12.91 -4.24
N ASP A 47 7.29 -12.89 -5.57
CA ASP A 47 8.07 -13.87 -6.30
C ASP A 47 9.45 -13.89 -5.66
N ARG A 48 9.63 -14.80 -4.70
CA ARG A 48 10.87 -14.99 -3.99
C ARG A 48 11.71 -15.62 -5.07
N ILE A 49 12.58 -14.82 -5.68
CA ILE A 49 13.73 -15.30 -6.42
C ILE A 49 14.59 -16.11 -5.44
N LEU A 50 14.17 -17.35 -5.19
CA LEU A 50 14.91 -18.43 -4.57
C LEU A 50 15.90 -18.92 -5.62
N GLY A 51 16.99 -18.16 -5.77
CA GLY A 51 18.01 -18.41 -6.78
C GLY A 51 19.31 -17.67 -6.54
N GLN A 52 19.57 -17.22 -5.32
CA GLN A 52 20.84 -16.61 -4.94
C GLN A 52 21.47 -17.36 -3.76
N ASP A 53 21.79 -18.64 -3.96
CA ASP A 53 22.94 -19.22 -3.27
C ASP A 53 23.75 -20.02 -4.28
N HIS A 54 24.41 -19.25 -5.14
CA HIS A 54 25.54 -19.70 -5.93
C HIS A 54 26.71 -19.84 -4.95
N ARG A 55 27.02 -21.05 -4.47
CA ARG A 55 28.38 -21.49 -4.08
C ARG A 55 28.40 -22.92 -3.53
N LYS A 56 28.90 -23.87 -4.34
CA LYS A 56 29.95 -24.81 -3.93
C LYS A 56 30.82 -25.14 -5.13
#